data_AF-A0A7D5QZQ8-F1
#
_entry.id   AF-A0A7D5QZQ8-F1
#
_cell.length_a   1.000
_cell.length_b   1.000
_cell.length_c   1.000
_cell.angle_alpha   90.00
_cell.angle_beta   90.00
_cell.angle_gamma   90.00
#
_symmetry.space_group_name_H-M   'P 1'
#
loop_
_entity.id
_entity.type
_entity.pdbx_description
1 polymer ?
#
loop_
_entity_poly.entity_id
_entity_poly.type
_entity_poly.pdbx_seq_one_letter_code
_entity_poly.pdbx_strand_id
1 'polypeptide(L)'
;MGYVGNHLATLVTGVFAAVLTGLWPYFVDFAPILNFVFIMAVPITWFLTFTCWISQRSTDYMHNHAPTHAEKKSLSNTQTIQTTTSGSQVSLSEIKQIQNELSLELSNVKETVKLKDSEIERLNQEISNLETLVQIESLKTELANLKMLASKRTTKSK
;
A
#
# COMPACT_ATOMS: atom_id res chain seq x y z
N MET A 1 -23.72 10.23 -12.85
CA MET A 1 -22.35 10.20 -13.40
C MET A 1 -22.37 9.28 -14.60
N GLY A 2 -21.84 9.73 -15.75
CA GLY A 2 -21.99 9.06 -17.04
C GLY A 2 -21.42 7.63 -17.06
N TYR A 3 -21.85 6.84 -18.04
CA TYR A 3 -21.64 5.39 -18.22
C TYR A 3 -20.17 4.90 -18.13
N VAL A 4 -19.19 5.80 -18.05
CA VAL A 4 -17.76 5.49 -18.02
C VAL A 4 -17.05 5.91 -16.72
N GLY A 5 -17.78 6.50 -15.75
CA GLY A 5 -17.24 6.88 -14.44
C GLY A 5 -16.02 7.81 -14.53
N ASN A 6 -15.32 8.00 -13.41
CA ASN A 6 -14.06 8.77 -13.36
C ASN A 6 -12.93 8.17 -14.26
N HIS A 7 -13.20 7.09 -14.99
CA HIS A 7 -12.26 6.41 -15.89
C HIS A 7 -12.26 6.90 -17.34
N LEU A 8 -13.09 7.90 -17.67
CA LEU A 8 -13.17 8.45 -19.02
C LEU A 8 -11.80 8.96 -19.54
N ALA A 9 -11.01 9.57 -18.66
CA ALA A 9 -9.71 10.15 -19.04
C ALA A 9 -8.64 9.08 -19.37
N THR A 10 -8.65 7.93 -18.68
CA THR A 10 -7.75 6.81 -19.02
C THR A 10 -8.23 6.09 -20.26
N LEU A 11 -9.54 5.94 -20.43
CA LEU A 11 -10.11 5.30 -21.62
C LEU A 11 -9.80 6.12 -22.88
N VAL A 12 -10.00 7.43 -22.86
CA VAL A 12 -9.70 8.29 -24.02
C VAL A 12 -8.20 8.31 -24.34
N THR A 13 -7.34 8.41 -23.32
CA THR A 13 -5.88 8.46 -23.51
C THR A 13 -5.33 7.11 -23.97
N GLY A 14 -5.86 6.00 -23.44
CA GLY A 14 -5.48 4.65 -23.84
C GLY A 14 -5.93 4.30 -25.25
N VAL A 15 -7.16 4.66 -25.65
CA VAL A 15 -7.63 4.49 -27.04
C VAL A 15 -6.78 5.32 -27.98
N PHE A 16 -6.46 6.57 -27.62
CA PHE A 16 -5.58 7.42 -28.42
C PHE A 16 -4.17 6.82 -28.58
N ALA A 17 -3.57 6.31 -27.50
CA ALA A 17 -2.27 5.64 -27.55
C ALA A 17 -2.29 4.38 -28.43
N ALA A 18 -3.37 3.59 -28.36
CA ALA A 18 -3.55 2.40 -29.19
C ALA A 18 -3.68 2.76 -30.69
N VAL A 19 -4.47 3.79 -31.02
CA VAL A 19 -4.59 4.28 -32.40
C VAL A 19 -3.25 4.79 -32.92
N LEU A 20 -2.52 5.58 -32.12
CA LEU A 20 -1.22 6.12 -32.51
C LEU A 20 -0.18 4.99 -32.73
N THR A 21 -0.22 3.95 -31.90
CA THR A 21 0.64 2.77 -32.03
C THR A 21 0.28 1.94 -33.26
N GLY A 22 -1.01 1.73 -33.53
CA GLY A 22 -1.48 0.98 -34.71
C GLY A 22 -1.26 1.71 -36.02
N LEU A 23 -1.25 3.05 -35.99
CA LEU A 23 -0.99 3.90 -37.14
C LEU A 23 0.51 3.99 -37.49
N TRP A 24 1.39 3.69 -36.53
CA TRP A 24 2.83 3.72 -36.69
C TRP A 24 3.35 2.91 -37.90
N PRO A 25 3.08 1.60 -38.07
CA PRO A 25 3.62 0.82 -39.20
C PRO A 25 3.21 1.36 -40.57
N TYR A 26 2.09 2.08 -40.67
CA TYR A 26 1.64 2.70 -41.92
C TYR A 26 2.44 3.95 -42.28
N PHE A 27 2.92 4.72 -41.30
CA PHE A 27 3.68 5.96 -41.51
C PHE A 27 5.21 5.77 -41.43
N VAL A 28 5.71 4.60 -41.03
CA VAL A 28 7.15 4.30 -40.99
C VAL A 28 7.81 4.46 -42.37
N ASP A 29 7.13 4.04 -43.44
CA ASP A 29 7.71 4.00 -44.78
C ASP A 29 7.56 5.32 -45.57
N PHE A 30 6.78 6.29 -45.04
CA PHE A 30 6.52 7.57 -45.72
C PHE A 30 7.62 8.61 -45.52
N ALA A 31 8.17 8.72 -44.31
CA ALA A 31 9.24 9.68 -44.01
C ALA A 31 10.02 9.33 -42.72
N PRO A 32 11.37 9.41 -42.72
CA PRO A 32 12.19 9.15 -41.53
C PRO A 32 11.87 10.08 -40.35
N ILE A 33 11.44 11.32 -40.63
CA ILE A 33 11.07 12.30 -39.59
C ILE A 33 9.80 11.89 -38.83
N LEU A 34 8.82 11.27 -39.51
CA LEU A 34 7.62 10.76 -38.85
C LEU A 34 7.96 9.57 -37.96
N ASN A 35 8.81 8.65 -38.42
CA ASN A 35 9.27 7.51 -37.61
C ASN A 35 9.91 7.96 -36.28
N PHE A 36 10.74 9.00 -36.30
CA PHE A 36 11.32 9.59 -35.10
C PHE A 36 10.28 10.24 -34.17
N VAL A 37 9.22 10.84 -34.70
CA VAL A 37 8.13 11.35 -33.87
C VAL A 37 7.38 10.20 -33.21
N PHE A 38 7.08 9.12 -33.95
CA PHE A 38 6.38 7.95 -33.40
C PHE A 38 7.22 7.19 -32.34
N ILE A 39 8.52 7.00 -32.55
CA ILE A 39 9.40 6.30 -31.57
C ILE A 39 9.41 6.99 -30.20
N MET A 40 9.23 8.32 -30.17
CA MET A 40 9.17 9.12 -28.94
C MET A 40 7.74 9.29 -28.42
N ALA A 41 6.77 9.52 -29.31
CA ALA A 41 5.39 9.79 -28.93
C ALA A 41 4.65 8.56 -28.38
N VAL A 42 4.92 7.37 -28.93
CA VAL A 42 4.32 6.11 -28.45
C VAL A 42 4.64 5.86 -26.97
N PRO A 43 5.91 5.83 -26.51
CA PRO A 43 6.20 5.62 -25.09
C PRO A 43 5.67 6.74 -24.19
N ILE A 44 5.68 8.00 -24.63
CA ILE A 44 5.15 9.14 -23.85
C ILE A 44 3.64 9.01 -23.63
N THR A 45 2.88 8.63 -24.66
CA THR A 45 1.42 8.46 -24.58
C THR A 45 1.01 7.25 -23.74
N TRP A 46 1.76 6.15 -23.83
CA TRP A 46 1.59 5.00 -22.93
C TRP A 46 1.90 5.35 -21.47
N PHE A 47 2.97 6.11 -21.23
CA PHE A 47 3.30 6.62 -19.89
C PHE A 47 2.16 7.50 -19.35
N LEU A 48 1.63 8.42 -20.15
CA LEU A 48 0.51 9.28 -19.74
C LEU A 48 -0.78 8.48 -19.47
N THR A 49 -1.01 7.41 -20.21
CA THR A 49 -2.14 6.49 -19.95
C THR A 49 -2.00 5.82 -18.59
N PHE A 50 -0.79 5.37 -18.24
CA PHE A 50 -0.50 4.78 -16.94
C PHE A 50 -0.63 5.79 -15.79
N THR A 51 -0.13 7.02 -15.97
CA THR A 51 -0.29 8.08 -14.96
C THR A 51 -1.75 8.51 -14.77
N CYS A 52 -2.54 8.52 -15.85
CA CYS A 52 -3.98 8.77 -15.77
C CYS A 52 -4.71 7.64 -15.00
N TRP A 53 -4.30 6.38 -15.23
CA TRP A 53 -4.84 5.23 -14.52
C TRP A 53 -4.53 5.26 -13.03
N ILE A 54 -3.28 5.52 -12.63
CA ILE A 54 -2.92 5.60 -11.21
C ILE A 54 -3.59 6.79 -10.50
N SER A 55 -3.77 7.91 -11.21
CA SER A 55 -4.46 9.08 -10.68
C SER A 55 -5.92 8.77 -10.34
N GLN A 56 -6.63 8.07 -11.23
CA GLN A 56 -8.02 7.67 -10.98
C GLN A 56 -8.11 6.63 -9.86
N ARG A 57 -7.21 5.64 -9.88
CA ARG A 57 -7.16 4.61 -8.85
C ARG A 57 -6.94 5.21 -7.46
N SER A 58 -6.10 6.24 -7.34
CA SER A 58 -5.88 6.98 -6.09
C SER A 58 -7.15 7.69 -5.60
N THR A 59 -7.87 8.39 -6.49
CA THR A 59 -9.13 9.06 -6.15
C THR A 59 -10.20 8.06 -5.69
N ASP A 60 -10.29 6.89 -6.33
CA ASP A 60 -11.21 5.83 -5.91
C ASP A 60 -10.88 5.28 -4.52
N TYR A 61 -9.60 5.20 -4.13
CA TYR A 61 -9.22 4.78 -2.78
C TYR A 61 -9.57 5.83 -1.71
N MET A 62 -9.50 7.12 -2.03
CA MET A 62 -9.85 8.20 -1.09
C MET A 62 -11.36 8.32 -0.86
N HIS A 63 -12.18 8.04 -1.87
CA HIS A 63 -13.65 8.09 -1.72
C HIS A 63 -14.26 6.85 -1.05
N ASN A 64 -13.54 5.71 -0.97
CA ASN A 64 -14.02 4.50 -0.29
C ASN A 64 -13.75 4.49 1.24
N HIS A 65 -12.95 5.42 1.77
CA HIS A 65 -12.65 5.52 3.21
C HIS A 65 -13.17 6.81 3.88
N ALA A 66 -13.83 7.69 3.13
CA ALA A 66 -14.42 8.91 3.69
C ALA A 66 -15.93 8.71 3.94
N PRO A 67 -16.45 8.98 5.16
CA PRO A 67 -17.89 9.08 5.34
C PRO A 67 -18.37 10.22 4.46
N THR A 68 -19.28 9.91 3.54
CA THR A 68 -19.79 10.82 2.54
C THR A 68 -20.73 11.84 3.20
N HIS A 69 -20.18 12.79 3.96
CA HIS A 69 -20.81 14.08 4.18
C HIS A 69 -20.57 14.92 2.93
N ALA A 70 -21.29 14.57 1.86
CA ALA A 70 -21.43 15.44 0.70
C ALA A 70 -22.15 16.70 1.18
N GLU A 71 -21.39 17.79 1.27
CA GLU A 71 -21.93 19.13 1.37
C GLU A 71 -22.95 19.33 0.25
N LYS A 72 -24.19 19.52 0.69
CA LYS A 72 -25.32 19.87 -0.15
C LYS A 72 -25.10 21.30 -0.65
N LYS A 73 -24.48 21.47 -1.82
CA LYS A 73 -24.65 22.73 -2.55
C LYS A 73 -25.87 22.59 -3.48
N SER A 74 -26.97 23.07 -2.92
CA SER A 74 -28.23 23.46 -3.55
C SER A 74 -28.17 23.73 -5.05
N LEU A 75 -29.03 23.06 -5.81
CA LEU A 75 -29.95 23.71 -6.77
C LEU A 75 -31.06 22.71 -7.15
N SER A 76 -32.28 23.06 -6.70
CA SER A 76 -33.56 22.46 -7.08
C SER A 76 -33.71 22.31 -8.59
N ASN A 77 -34.16 21.15 -9.08
CA ASN A 77 -35.52 20.96 -9.60
C ASN A 77 -35.68 19.54 -10.16
N THR A 78 -36.90 19.00 -10.01
CA THR A 78 -37.48 17.87 -10.74
C THR A 78 -37.14 16.45 -10.25
N GLN A 79 -38.12 15.91 -9.53
CA GLN A 79 -38.39 14.49 -9.35
C GLN A 79 -38.20 13.70 -10.66
N THR A 80 -37.35 12.68 -10.65
CA THR A 80 -37.66 11.39 -11.28
C THR A 80 -36.88 10.32 -10.54
N ILE A 81 -37.61 9.57 -9.72
CA ILE A 81 -37.18 8.28 -9.20
C ILE A 81 -37.03 7.37 -10.42
N GLN A 82 -35.80 7.11 -10.84
CA GLN A 82 -35.47 5.96 -11.68
C GLN A 82 -34.33 5.20 -11.03
N THR A 83 -34.75 4.18 -10.30
CA THR A 83 -33.96 3.07 -9.82
C THR A 83 -33.34 2.35 -11.03
N THR A 84 -32.12 2.71 -11.41
CA THR A 84 -31.32 1.91 -12.34
C THR A 84 -29.94 1.67 -11.76
N THR A 85 -29.87 0.70 -10.84
CA THR A 85 -28.71 -0.19 -10.69
C THR A 85 -29.27 -1.57 -10.36
N SER A 86 -29.63 -2.35 -11.38
CA SER A 86 -29.72 -3.81 -11.25
C SER A 86 -28.30 -4.35 -11.22
N GLY A 87 -27.99 -5.15 -10.19
CA GLY A 87 -26.69 -5.80 -10.06
C GLY A 87 -26.23 -6.16 -8.65
N SER A 88 -27.13 -6.12 -7.65
CA SER A 88 -27.17 -7.01 -6.48
C SER A 88 -28.03 -6.29 -5.45
N GLN A 89 -29.30 -6.68 -5.35
CA GLN A 89 -30.11 -6.29 -4.20
C GLN A 89 -29.55 -7.09 -3.03
N VAL A 90 -28.45 -6.61 -2.42
CA VAL A 90 -27.93 -7.20 -1.19
C VAL A 90 -29.06 -7.06 -0.19
N SER A 91 -29.62 -8.20 0.18
CA SER A 91 -30.72 -8.23 1.13
C SER A 91 -30.25 -7.58 2.43
N LEU A 92 -31.11 -6.81 3.10
CA LEU A 92 -30.77 -6.22 4.42
C LEU A 92 -30.25 -7.29 5.42
N SER A 93 -30.63 -8.55 5.19
CA SER A 93 -30.17 -9.74 5.89
C SER A 93 -28.70 -10.07 5.61
N GLU A 94 -28.24 -10.03 4.36
CA GLU A 94 -26.82 -10.20 4.01
C GLU A 94 -25.95 -9.10 4.58
N ILE A 95 -26.41 -7.84 4.57
CA ILE A 95 -25.65 -6.73 5.17
C ILE A 95 -25.47 -6.96 6.68
N LYS A 96 -26.51 -7.44 7.38
CA LYS A 96 -26.43 -7.81 8.79
C LYS A 96 -25.54 -9.02 9.03
N GLN A 97 -25.56 -10.00 8.14
CA GLN A 97 -24.70 -11.18 8.21
C GLN A 97 -23.23 -10.79 8.05
N ILE A 98 -22.91 -9.98 7.04
CA ILE A 98 -21.57 -9.45 6.78
C ILE A 98 -21.10 -8.59 7.96
N GLN A 99 -21.98 -7.76 8.55
CA GLN A 99 -21.63 -6.99 9.76
C GLN A 99 -21.25 -7.90 10.93
N ASN A 100 -22.03 -8.97 11.17
CA ASN A 100 -21.75 -9.91 12.25
C ASN A 100 -20.46 -10.69 12.01
N GLU A 101 -20.20 -11.11 10.77
CA GLU A 101 -18.95 -11.78 10.38
C GLU A 101 -17.74 -10.86 10.57
N LEU A 102 -17.81 -9.61 10.09
CA LEU A 102 -16.77 -8.60 10.30
C LEU A 102 -16.55 -8.29 11.78
N SER A 103 -17.62 -8.24 12.59
CA SER A 103 -17.50 -8.05 14.04
C SER A 103 -16.81 -9.24 14.71
N LEU A 104 -17.06 -10.46 14.23
CA LEU A 104 -16.43 -11.68 14.74
C LEU A 104 -14.96 -11.75 14.34
N GLU A 105 -14.62 -11.47 13.08
CA GLU A 105 -13.23 -11.38 12.62
C GLU A 105 -12.46 -10.30 13.36
N LEU A 106 -13.06 -9.12 13.57
CA LEU A 106 -12.44 -8.04 14.33
C LEU A 106 -12.14 -8.46 15.78
N SER A 107 -13.06 -9.21 16.41
CA SER A 107 -12.84 -9.73 17.76
C SER A 107 -11.71 -10.77 17.80
N ASN A 108 -11.62 -11.64 16.78
CA ASN A 108 -10.58 -12.65 16.68
C ASN A 108 -9.20 -12.05 16.42
N VAL A 109 -9.12 -11.08 15.51
CA VAL A 109 -7.90 -10.32 15.21
C VAL A 109 -7.45 -9.56 16.46
N LYS A 110 -8.37 -8.92 17.19
CA LYS A 110 -8.07 -8.20 18.43
C LYS A 110 -7.49 -9.11 19.51
N GLU A 111 -8.03 -10.31 19.69
CA GLU A 111 -7.47 -11.29 20.63
C GLU A 111 -6.10 -11.81 20.17
N THR A 112 -5.93 -12.05 18.86
CA THR A 112 -4.63 -12.45 18.29
C THR A 112 -3.55 -11.39 18.49
N VAL A 113 -3.89 -10.11 18.34
CA VAL A 113 -2.97 -8.98 18.58
C VAL A 113 -2.58 -8.91 20.06
N LYS A 114 -3.53 -9.02 20.99
CA LYS A 114 -3.22 -9.06 22.44
C LYS A 114 -2.27 -10.19 22.82
N LEU A 115 -2.48 -11.38 22.26
CA LEU A 115 -1.59 -12.53 22.50
C LEU A 115 -0.18 -12.25 21.97
N LYS A 116 -0.07 -11.66 20.77
CA LYS A 116 1.22 -11.28 20.19
C LYS A 116 1.91 -10.16 20.97
N ASP A 117 1.17 -9.18 21.49
CA ASP A 117 1.74 -8.14 22.35
C ASP A 117 2.34 -8.74 23.64
N SER A 118 1.65 -9.73 24.23
CA SER A 118 2.15 -10.47 25.40
C SER A 118 3.43 -11.28 25.07
N GLU A 119 3.50 -11.86 23.87
CA GLU A 119 4.68 -12.58 23.40
C GLU A 119 5.86 -11.64 23.12
N ILE A 120 5.61 -10.46 22.56
CA ILE A 120 6.62 -9.42 22.35
C ILE A 120 7.21 -8.96 23.70
N GLU A 121 6.37 -8.74 24.71
CA GLU A 121 6.85 -8.37 26.05
C GLU A 121 7.72 -9.47 26.67
N ARG A 122 7.30 -10.74 26.56
CA ARG A 122 8.08 -11.89 27.02
C ARG A 122 9.43 -12.00 26.33
N LEU A 123 9.46 -11.86 25.00
CA LEU A 123 10.69 -11.93 24.21
C LEU A 123 11.64 -10.76 24.52
N ASN A 124 11.10 -9.56 24.72
CA ASN A 124 11.90 -8.39 25.10
C ASN A 124 12.59 -8.58 26.46
N GLN A 125 11.88 -9.19 27.43
CA GLN A 125 12.45 -9.55 28.72
C GLN A 125 13.56 -10.61 28.57
N GLU A 126 13.38 -11.59 27.69
CA GLU A 126 14.38 -12.62 27.41
C GLU A 126 15.64 -12.04 26.76
N ILE A 127 15.47 -11.12 25.79
CA ILE A 127 16.59 -10.39 25.16
C ILE A 127 17.36 -9.58 26.21
N SER A 128 16.65 -8.82 27.05
CA SER A 128 17.27 -8.03 28.11
C SER A 128 18.10 -8.92 29.06
N ASN A 129 17.54 -10.06 29.47
CA ASN A 129 18.25 -11.00 30.33
C ASN A 129 19.50 -11.57 29.64
N LEU A 130 19.40 -11.98 28.36
CA LEU A 130 20.55 -12.48 27.60
C LEU A 130 21.65 -11.42 27.45
N GLU A 131 21.30 -10.18 27.15
CA GLU A 131 22.28 -9.07 27.08
C GLU A 131 22.99 -8.85 28.41
N THR A 132 22.29 -8.96 29.54
CA THR A 132 22.93 -8.85 30.86
C THR A 132 23.90 -10.00 31.13
N LEU A 133 23.57 -11.22 30.69
CA LEU A 133 24.45 -12.39 30.84
C LEU A 133 25.74 -12.20 30.05
N VAL A 134 25.64 -11.77 28.79
CA VAL A 134 26.80 -11.52 27.92
C VAL A 134 27.73 -10.45 28.53
N GLN A 135 27.16 -9.38 29.09
CA GLN A 135 27.93 -8.35 29.79
C GLN A 135 28.64 -8.88 31.05
N ILE A 136 28.01 -9.79 31.80
CA ILE A 136 28.66 -10.43 32.96
C ILE A 136 29.83 -11.31 32.50
N GLU A 137 29.69 -12.02 31.39
CA GLU A 137 30.76 -12.85 30.83
C GLU A 137 31.94 -12.02 30.32
N SER A 138 31.69 -10.90 29.65
CA SER A 138 32.75 -9.97 29.23
C SER A 138 33.45 -9.36 30.45
N LEU A 139 32.71 -8.90 31.46
CA LEU A 139 33.31 -8.39 32.71
C LEU A 139 34.16 -9.43 33.43
N LYS A 140 33.71 -10.69 33.45
CA LYS A 140 34.47 -11.80 34.06
C LYS A 140 35.78 -12.07 33.33
N THR A 141 35.77 -12.03 32.00
CA THR A 141 36.98 -12.22 31.19
C THR A 141 37.95 -11.05 31.34
N GLU A 142 37.46 -9.81 31.37
CA GLU A 142 38.28 -8.63 31.67
C GLU A 142 38.91 -8.70 33.06
N LEU A 143 38.14 -9.09 34.08
CA LEU A 143 38.66 -9.24 35.44
C LEU A 143 39.72 -10.35 35.52
N ALA A 144 39.51 -11.48 34.85
CA ALA A 144 40.51 -12.54 34.78
C ALA A 144 41.81 -12.08 34.09
N ASN A 145 41.71 -11.28 33.03
CA ASN A 145 42.85 -10.69 32.34
C ASN A 145 43.59 -9.69 33.25
N LEU A 146 42.88 -8.77 33.88
CA LEU A 146 43.42 -7.80 34.84
C LEU A 146 44.15 -8.51 36.00
N LYS A 147 43.56 -9.57 36.55
CA LYS A 147 44.17 -10.39 37.62
C LYS A 147 45.45 -11.07 37.15
N MET A 148 45.47 -11.60 35.91
CA MET A 148 46.67 -12.20 35.32
C MET A 148 47.78 -11.17 35.13
N LEU A 149 47.45 -9.98 34.61
CA LEU A 149 48.40 -8.89 34.45
C LEU A 149 48.97 -8.40 35.78
N ALA A 150 48.12 -8.27 36.81
CA ALA A 150 48.56 -7.92 38.16
C ALA A 150 49.48 -9.00 38.74
N SER A 151 49.11 -10.28 38.62
CA SER A 151 49.93 -11.41 39.08
C SER A 151 51.28 -11.47 38.38
N LYS A 152 51.31 -11.27 37.05
CA LYS A 152 52.55 -11.20 36.25
C LYS A 152 53.44 -10.03 36.66
N ARG A 153 52.85 -8.88 37.02
CA ARG A 153 53.61 -7.72 37.51
C ARG A 153 54.22 -8.00 38.90
N THR A 154 53.50 -8.70 39.78
CA THR A 154 54.01 -9.08 41.11
C THR A 154 55.11 -10.14 41.07
N THR A 155 55.06 -11.10 40.13
CA THR A 155 56.11 -12.13 39.98
C THR A 155 57.39 -11.60 39.34
N LYS A 156 57.33 -10.50 38.57
CA LYS A 156 58.51 -9.85 37.98
C LYS A 156 59.24 -8.90 38.94
N SER A 157 58.66 -8.62 40.10
CA SER A 157 59.20 -7.71 41.13
C SER A 157 59.86 -8.44 42.32
N LYS A 158 60.00 -9.77 42.25
CA LYS A 158 60.76 -10.62 43.16
C LYS A 158 62.00 -11.14 42.45
#